data_AF-A0A1Y0M8U7-F1
#
_entry.id   AF-A0A1Y0M8U7-F1
#
_cell.length_a   1.000
_cell.length_b   1.000
_cell.length_c   1.000
_cell.angle_alpha   90.00
_cell.angle_beta   90.00
_cell.angle_gamma   90.00
#
_symmetry.space_group_name_H-M   'P 1'
#
loop_
_entity.id
_entity.type
_entity.pdbx_description
1 polymer ?
#
loop_
_entity_poly.entity_id
_entity_poly.type
_entity_poly.pdbx_seq_one_letter_code
_entity_poly.pdbx_strand_id
1 'polypeptide(L)'
;MSIQIEETLRCKLFDGIASKVWNDINHHHKVKIDMPEIGITSQIIADILTYRINFEKNFDVYTNKAYDENTYGGDIDVFVETDPNRYRWFALQAKALKHNKKYDTIRYNGKSRQQWESLRILENMTGCKGYYLLYNGMHTAHSLKLNTDSCYRMFADEQFGCSLVKLNKVEEVANKKHPNGNYKTPSYDDFHPYNAQPWRTLVCCYLDKGEERQTLYALEDIERIVKIIIQRKKTLT
;
A
#
# COMPACT_ATOMS: atom_id res chain seq x y z
N MET A 1 -9.32 21.24 21.56
CA MET A 1 -9.26 22.18 20.42
C MET A 1 -8.32 21.54 19.40
N SER A 2 -8.90 20.79 18.46
CA SER A 2 -8.16 19.99 17.46
C SER A 2 -7.56 20.93 16.43
N ILE A 3 -6.24 20.96 16.35
CA ILE A 3 -5.51 21.65 15.28
C ILE A 3 -5.90 20.91 13.98
N GLN A 4 -6.72 21.55 13.14
CA GLN A 4 -6.82 21.17 11.72
C GLN A 4 -5.46 21.47 11.11
N ILE A 5 -4.57 20.49 11.12
CA ILE A 5 -3.33 20.57 10.35
C ILE A 5 -3.77 20.66 8.89
N GLU A 6 -3.39 21.74 8.20
CA GLU A 6 -3.56 21.88 6.75
C GLU A 6 -3.14 20.58 6.05
N GLU A 7 -3.89 20.15 5.03
CA GLU A 7 -3.47 19.02 4.19
C GLU A 7 -2.04 19.26 3.69
N THR A 8 -1.10 18.51 4.26
CA THR A 8 0.31 18.63 3.90
C THR A 8 0.49 18.35 2.42
N LEU A 9 1.53 18.89 1.79
CA LEU A 9 1.83 18.61 0.39
C LEU A 9 1.98 17.09 0.12
N ARG A 10 2.40 16.30 1.13
CA ARG A 10 2.43 14.83 1.08
C ARG A 10 1.04 14.20 1.03
N CYS A 11 0.07 14.73 1.78
CA CYS A 11 -1.33 14.31 1.68
C CYS A 11 -1.86 14.48 0.27
N LYS A 12 -1.64 15.67 -0.31
CA LYS A 12 -2.08 16.00 -1.67
C LYS A 12 -1.41 15.12 -2.72
N LEU A 13 -0.13 14.79 -2.55
CA LEU A 13 0.58 13.83 -3.40
C LEU A 13 -0.11 12.46 -3.38
N PHE A 14 -0.35 11.91 -2.18
CA PHE A 14 -0.96 10.60 -2.05
C PHE A 14 -2.39 10.58 -2.58
N ASP A 15 -3.17 11.63 -2.29
CA ASP A 15 -4.54 11.75 -2.80
C ASP A 15 -4.59 11.86 -4.34
N GLY A 16 -3.64 12.61 -4.92
CA GLY A 16 -3.50 12.79 -6.36
C GLY A 16 -3.14 11.48 -7.08
N ILE A 17 -2.17 10.75 -6.55
CA ILE A 17 -1.78 9.43 -7.06
C ILE A 17 -2.95 8.44 -6.97
N ALA A 18 -3.67 8.38 -5.83
CA ALA A 18 -4.82 7.49 -5.69
C ALA A 18 -5.88 7.80 -6.75
N SER A 19 -6.23 9.07 -6.92
CA SER A 19 -7.21 9.51 -7.93
C SER A 19 -6.77 9.17 -9.36
N LYS A 20 -5.48 9.33 -9.67
CA LYS A 20 -4.90 8.97 -10.97
C LYS A 20 -5.03 7.47 -11.23
N VAL A 21 -4.60 6.63 -10.28
CA VAL A 21 -4.72 5.17 -10.37
C VAL A 21 -6.17 4.73 -10.55
N TRP A 22 -7.10 5.35 -9.81
CA TRP A 22 -8.53 5.09 -9.95
C TRP A 22 -9.05 5.36 -11.35
N ASN A 23 -8.70 6.51 -11.92
CA ASN A 23 -9.13 6.91 -13.25
C ASN A 23 -8.50 6.03 -14.33
N ASP A 24 -7.21 5.71 -14.21
CA ASP A 24 -6.49 4.87 -15.16
C ASP A 24 -7.06 3.45 -15.20
N ILE A 25 -7.29 2.82 -14.05
CA ILE A 25 -7.87 1.48 -13.97
C ILE A 25 -9.29 1.47 -14.55
N ASN A 26 -10.12 2.45 -14.19
CA ASN A 26 -11.46 2.59 -14.77
C ASN A 26 -11.40 2.76 -16.30
N HIS A 27 -10.46 3.56 -16.81
CA HIS A 27 -10.27 3.75 -18.25
C HIS A 27 -9.95 2.42 -18.96
N HIS A 28 -9.04 1.61 -18.41
CA HIS A 28 -8.68 0.32 -19.00
C HIS A 28 -9.82 -0.70 -18.88
N HIS A 29 -10.53 -0.73 -17.75
CA HIS A 29 -11.66 -1.64 -17.54
C HIS A 29 -12.82 -1.36 -18.50
N LYS A 30 -13.04 -0.10 -18.93
CA LYS A 30 -14.05 0.24 -19.96
C LYS A 30 -13.84 -0.53 -21.27
N VAL A 31 -12.59 -0.82 -21.61
CA VAL A 31 -12.21 -1.61 -22.80
C VAL A 31 -11.84 -3.06 -22.46
N LYS A 32 -12.17 -3.52 -21.25
CA LYS A 32 -11.90 -4.88 -20.73
C LYS A 32 -10.43 -5.28 -20.75
N ILE A 33 -9.54 -4.30 -20.53
CA ILE A 33 -8.10 -4.53 -20.40
C ILE A 33 -7.73 -4.39 -18.93
N ASP A 34 -6.88 -5.30 -18.45
CA ASP A 34 -6.32 -5.24 -17.10
C ASP A 34 -4.99 -4.47 -17.13
N MET A 35 -4.85 -3.49 -16.26
CA MET A 35 -3.56 -2.82 -16.08
C MET A 35 -2.55 -3.75 -15.39
N PRO A 36 -1.29 -3.80 -15.86
CA PRO A 36 -0.25 -4.55 -15.19
C PRO A 36 0.15 -3.87 -13.88
N GLU A 37 0.07 -4.62 -12.78
CA GLU A 37 0.41 -4.19 -11.42
C GLU A 37 1.81 -3.56 -11.33
N ILE A 38 2.81 -4.19 -11.95
CA ILE A 38 4.18 -3.70 -11.98
C ILE A 38 4.30 -2.31 -12.62
N GLY A 39 3.47 -2.02 -13.63
CA GLY A 39 3.43 -0.72 -14.30
C GLY A 39 2.88 0.36 -13.38
N ILE A 40 1.78 0.06 -12.67
CA ILE A 40 1.18 0.98 -11.69
C ILE A 40 2.19 1.26 -10.56
N THR A 41 2.78 0.22 -9.96
CA THR A 41 3.77 0.38 -8.88
C THR A 41 4.98 1.21 -9.33
N SER A 42 5.49 0.98 -10.54
CA SER A 42 6.63 1.73 -11.08
C SER A 42 6.30 3.21 -11.28
N GLN A 43 5.09 3.52 -11.76
CA GLN A 43 4.62 4.90 -11.91
C GLN A 43 4.48 5.59 -10.55
N ILE A 44 3.92 4.91 -9.55
CA ILE A 44 3.77 5.45 -8.19
C ILE A 44 5.13 5.80 -7.58
N ILE A 45 6.12 4.91 -7.71
CA ILE A 45 7.49 5.16 -7.25
C ILE A 45 8.07 6.40 -7.95
N ALA A 46 7.91 6.51 -9.28
CA ALA A 46 8.39 7.66 -10.03
C ALA A 46 7.70 8.97 -9.59
N ASP A 47 6.39 8.95 -9.34
CA ASP A 47 5.61 10.11 -8.89
C ASP A 47 6.10 10.58 -7.50
N ILE A 48 6.36 9.66 -6.57
CA ILE A 48 6.87 9.99 -5.23
C ILE A 48 8.31 10.51 -5.28
N LEU A 49 9.20 9.87 -6.04
CA LEU A 49 10.60 10.31 -6.18
C LEU A 49 10.69 11.68 -6.88
N THR A 50 9.86 11.92 -7.88
CA THR A 50 9.77 13.23 -8.55
C THR A 50 9.31 14.31 -7.58
N TYR A 51 8.31 14.01 -6.75
CA TYR A 51 7.88 14.92 -5.70
C TYR A 51 9.02 15.22 -4.71
N ARG A 52 9.76 14.20 -4.25
CA ARG A 52 10.92 14.37 -3.35
C ARG A 52 11.98 15.31 -3.93
N ILE A 53 12.33 15.15 -5.21
CA ILE A 53 13.30 16.00 -5.90
C ILE A 53 12.83 17.46 -5.96
N ASN A 54 11.54 17.68 -6.21
CA ASN A 54 11.00 19.02 -6.46
C ASN A 54 10.58 19.77 -5.19
N PHE A 55 10.29 19.05 -4.10
CA PHE A 55 9.75 19.60 -2.86
C PHE A 55 10.62 19.19 -1.66
N GLU A 56 11.85 19.68 -1.64
CA GLU A 56 12.87 19.43 -0.62
C GLU A 56 12.60 20.22 0.69
N LYS A 57 11.38 20.18 1.24
CA LYS A 57 11.06 20.90 2.49
C LYS A 57 10.32 20.07 3.55
N ASN A 58 10.93 20.11 4.74
CA ASN A 58 10.51 19.69 6.08
C ASN A 58 10.17 18.23 6.36
N PHE A 59 9.62 17.47 5.41
CA PHE A 59 9.38 16.04 5.64
C PHE A 59 9.40 15.20 4.35
N ASP A 60 10.27 14.20 4.33
CA ASP A 60 10.56 13.34 3.20
C ASP A 60 9.57 12.15 3.07
N VAL A 61 9.36 11.68 1.84
CA VAL A 61 8.78 10.38 1.53
C VAL A 61 9.68 9.69 0.52
N TYR A 62 10.23 8.55 0.93
CA TYR A 62 11.12 7.76 0.11
C TYR A 62 10.47 6.43 -0.23
N THR A 63 10.65 5.95 -1.45
CA THR A 63 10.15 4.64 -1.87
C THR A 63 11.18 3.86 -2.65
N ASN A 64 11.21 2.55 -2.43
CA ASN A 64 12.01 1.60 -3.20
C ASN A 64 11.16 0.41 -3.63
N LYS A 65 11.64 -0.33 -4.64
CA LYS A 65 11.22 -1.73 -4.81
C LYS A 65 11.46 -2.46 -3.48
N ALA A 66 10.50 -3.27 -3.06
CA ALA A 66 10.58 -3.89 -1.74
C ALA A 66 11.86 -4.70 -1.52
N TYR A 67 12.26 -4.81 -0.27
CA TYR A 67 13.31 -5.74 0.16
C TYR A 67 12.98 -7.18 -0.29
N ASP A 68 13.77 -7.68 -1.24
CA ASP A 68 13.79 -9.09 -1.65
C ASP A 68 12.40 -9.71 -1.78
N GLU A 69 11.64 -9.23 -2.78
CA GLU A 69 10.28 -9.65 -3.14
C GLU A 69 10.08 -11.18 -3.07
N ASN A 70 11.07 -11.96 -3.51
CA ASN A 70 11.01 -13.43 -3.47
C ASN A 70 10.98 -14.00 -2.04
N THR A 71 11.60 -13.31 -1.08
CA THR A 71 11.74 -13.75 0.31
C THR A 71 10.66 -13.13 1.20
N TYR A 72 10.41 -11.83 1.06
CA TYR A 72 9.54 -11.07 1.97
C TYR A 72 8.20 -10.65 1.36
N GLY A 73 8.03 -10.81 0.04
CA GLY A 73 6.73 -10.69 -0.63
C GLY A 73 6.09 -9.34 -0.46
N GLY A 74 6.88 -8.25 -0.54
CA GLY A 74 6.39 -6.91 -0.80
C GLY A 74 6.80 -6.50 -2.22
N ASP A 75 6.14 -5.47 -2.76
CA ASP A 75 6.47 -4.89 -4.07
C ASP A 75 7.04 -3.48 -3.94
N ILE A 76 6.60 -2.72 -2.92
CA ILE A 76 7.05 -1.37 -2.65
C ILE A 76 7.25 -1.15 -1.14
N ASP A 77 8.39 -0.57 -0.79
CA ASP A 77 8.64 -0.03 0.56
C ASP A 77 8.41 1.47 0.54
N VAL A 78 7.63 1.99 1.48
CA VAL A 78 7.36 3.42 1.66
C VAL A 78 7.89 3.86 3.02
N PHE A 79 8.79 4.84 3.01
CA PHE A 79 9.36 5.45 4.20
C PHE A 79 8.79 6.85 4.36
N VAL A 80 8.13 7.12 5.49
CA VAL A 80 7.49 8.41 5.77
C VAL A 80 8.22 9.08 6.92
N GLU A 81 8.80 10.25 6.68
CA GLU A 81 9.48 11.03 7.72
C GLU A 81 8.46 11.65 8.68
N THR A 82 8.67 11.41 9.97
CA THR A 82 7.77 11.83 11.06
C THR A 82 8.35 12.96 11.90
N ASP A 83 9.68 12.97 12.04
CA ASP A 83 10.52 14.04 12.57
C ASP A 83 11.81 14.06 11.74
N PRO A 84 12.64 15.12 11.79
CA PRO A 84 13.91 15.17 11.08
C PRO A 84 14.75 13.89 11.30
N ASN A 85 15.06 13.21 10.20
CA ASN A 85 15.79 11.95 10.16
C ASN A 85 15.14 10.80 10.95
N ARG A 86 13.80 10.79 11.10
CA ARG A 86 13.04 9.70 11.76
C ARG A 86 11.89 9.23 10.88
N TYR A 87 12.08 8.07 10.27
CA TYR A 87 11.17 7.51 9.29
C TYR A 87 10.40 6.33 9.85
N ARG A 88 9.13 6.20 9.44
CA ARG A 88 8.37 4.96 9.56
C ARG A 88 8.46 4.18 8.26
N TRP A 89 8.64 2.86 8.37
CA TRP A 89 8.72 1.97 7.22
C TRP A 89 7.43 1.18 7.06
N PHE A 90 6.79 1.34 5.90
CA PHE A 90 5.66 0.55 5.45
C PHE A 90 6.08 -0.38 4.30
N ALA A 91 5.99 -1.69 4.52
CA ALA A 91 6.22 -2.70 3.49
C ALA A 91 4.89 -3.09 2.84
N LEU A 92 4.74 -2.86 1.53
CA LEU A 92 3.46 -2.99 0.84
C LEU A 92 3.54 -4.06 -0.24
N GLN A 93 2.62 -5.04 -0.20
CA GLN A 93 2.36 -5.95 -1.31
C GLN A 93 1.23 -5.38 -2.16
N ALA A 94 1.53 -5.03 -3.41
CA ALA A 94 0.56 -4.53 -4.35
C ALA A 94 -0.32 -5.64 -4.93
N LYS A 95 -1.59 -5.33 -5.18
CA LYS A 95 -2.51 -6.12 -6.01
C LYS A 95 -3.43 -5.24 -6.83
N ALA A 96 -3.47 -5.45 -8.14
CA ALA A 96 -4.35 -4.69 -9.03
C ALA A 96 -5.72 -5.36 -9.25
N LEU A 97 -6.80 -4.57 -9.13
CA LEU A 97 -8.15 -5.00 -9.45
C LEU A 97 -8.27 -5.29 -10.96
N LYS A 98 -8.79 -6.47 -11.28
CA LYS A 98 -9.11 -6.88 -12.65
C LYS A 98 -10.47 -6.37 -13.08
N HIS A 99 -10.71 -6.30 -14.38
CA HIS A 99 -11.98 -5.86 -14.98
C HIS A 99 -13.17 -6.72 -14.53
N ASN A 100 -12.92 -7.98 -14.14
CA ASN A 100 -13.92 -8.88 -13.56
C ASN A 100 -14.21 -8.60 -12.07
N LYS A 101 -13.67 -7.49 -11.52
CA LYS A 101 -13.82 -7.00 -10.16
C LYS A 101 -13.15 -7.86 -9.08
N LYS A 102 -12.15 -8.65 -9.46
CA LYS A 102 -11.41 -9.55 -8.56
C LYS A 102 -9.93 -9.20 -8.49
N TYR A 103 -9.29 -9.64 -7.42
CA TYR A 103 -7.85 -9.59 -7.27
C TYR A 103 -7.28 -10.98 -7.48
N ASP A 104 -6.57 -11.14 -8.58
CA ASP A 104 -5.87 -12.39 -8.85
C ASP A 104 -4.69 -12.53 -7.89
N THR A 105 -4.32 -13.77 -7.57
CA THR A 105 -3.08 -14.09 -6.85
C THR A 105 -2.91 -13.47 -5.46
N ILE A 106 -4.01 -13.09 -4.78
CA ILE A 106 -3.93 -12.82 -3.33
C ILE A 106 -3.48 -14.08 -2.60
N ARG A 107 -4.06 -15.23 -2.95
CA ARG A 107 -3.64 -16.56 -2.49
C ARG A 107 -2.97 -17.32 -3.63
N TYR A 108 -1.82 -17.92 -3.37
CA TYR A 108 -1.13 -18.83 -4.28
C TYR A 108 -1.40 -20.26 -3.88
N ASN A 109 -2.23 -20.96 -4.67
CA ASN A 109 -2.48 -22.38 -4.47
C ASN A 109 -1.17 -23.17 -4.66
N GLY A 110 -0.88 -24.11 -3.75
CA GLY A 110 0.30 -24.96 -3.83
C GLY A 110 1.61 -24.31 -3.35
N LYS A 111 1.61 -23.05 -2.90
CA LYS A 111 2.76 -22.45 -2.20
C LYS A 111 2.69 -22.77 -0.70
N SER A 112 3.80 -23.21 -0.15
CA SER A 112 3.96 -23.50 1.29
C SER A 112 3.86 -22.25 2.15
N ARG A 113 4.12 -21.07 1.57
CA ARG A 113 4.04 -19.77 2.22
C ARG A 113 3.31 -18.78 1.34
N GLN A 114 2.44 -17.98 1.96
CA GLN A 114 1.68 -16.91 1.31
C GLN A 114 2.37 -15.56 1.53
N GLN A 115 2.17 -14.60 0.63
CA GLN A 115 2.85 -13.30 0.69
C GLN A 115 2.56 -12.53 2.00
N TRP A 116 1.35 -12.66 2.58
CA TRP A 116 1.05 -12.03 3.87
C TRP A 116 1.83 -12.63 5.04
N GLU A 117 2.25 -13.89 4.96
CA GLU A 117 3.11 -14.52 5.97
C GLU A 117 4.55 -14.02 5.82
N SER A 118 5.03 -13.87 4.59
CA SER A 118 6.34 -13.28 4.29
C SER A 118 6.45 -11.84 4.79
N LEU A 119 5.41 -11.02 4.59
CA LEU A 119 5.37 -9.67 5.14
C LEU A 119 5.38 -9.66 6.68
N ARG A 120 4.68 -10.58 7.36
CA ARG A 120 4.74 -10.67 8.84
C ARG A 120 6.12 -11.02 9.35
N ILE A 121 6.87 -11.86 8.64
CA ILE A 121 8.26 -12.16 8.97
C ILE A 121 9.08 -10.86 8.91
N LEU A 122 8.89 -10.05 7.87
CA LEU A 122 9.57 -8.77 7.74
C LEU A 122 9.17 -7.79 8.87
N GLU A 123 7.87 -7.69 9.19
CA GLU A 123 7.38 -6.88 10.33
C GLU A 123 8.09 -7.29 11.63
N ASN A 124 8.16 -8.59 11.92
CA ASN A 124 8.78 -9.10 13.15
C ASN A 124 10.30 -8.88 13.18
N MET A 125 10.98 -8.97 12.04
CA MET A 125 12.43 -8.83 11.95
C MET A 125 12.90 -7.38 12.04
N THR A 126 12.13 -6.46 11.48
CA THR A 126 12.57 -5.08 11.29
C THR A 126 11.82 -4.10 12.18
N GLY A 127 10.58 -4.42 12.56
CA GLY A 127 9.63 -3.49 13.16
C GLY A 127 8.89 -2.60 12.16
N CYS A 128 9.02 -2.86 10.85
CA CYS A 128 8.22 -2.19 9.83
C CYS A 128 6.74 -2.60 9.96
N LYS A 129 5.87 -1.90 9.22
CA LYS A 129 4.44 -2.24 9.16
C LYS A 129 4.04 -2.72 7.77
N GLY A 130 3.44 -3.90 7.72
CA GLY A 130 3.03 -4.58 6.50
C GLY A 130 1.56 -4.33 6.13
N TYR A 131 1.30 -4.04 4.86
CA TYR A 131 -0.06 -3.95 4.30
C TYR A 131 -0.12 -4.55 2.90
N TYR A 132 -1.33 -4.89 2.46
CA TYR A 132 -1.61 -4.97 1.04
C TYR A 132 -2.02 -3.60 0.52
N LEU A 133 -1.44 -3.20 -0.61
CA LEU A 133 -1.78 -2.02 -1.38
C LEU A 133 -2.63 -2.44 -2.59
N LEU A 134 -3.94 -2.31 -2.47
CA LEU A 134 -4.87 -2.64 -3.54
C LEU A 134 -5.02 -1.46 -4.48
N TYR A 135 -4.71 -1.66 -5.76
CA TYR A 135 -4.97 -0.68 -6.82
C TYR A 135 -6.36 -0.92 -7.41
N ASN A 136 -7.20 0.10 -7.40
CA ASN A 136 -8.61 -0.05 -7.74
C ASN A 136 -9.07 0.98 -8.75
N GLY A 137 -10.06 0.61 -9.54
CA GLY A 137 -10.90 1.50 -10.32
C GLY A 137 -12.25 0.81 -10.48
N MET A 138 -13.28 1.33 -9.83
CA MET A 138 -14.62 0.73 -9.87
C MET A 138 -15.66 1.79 -10.22
N HIS A 139 -16.36 1.62 -11.33
CA HIS A 139 -17.60 2.34 -11.57
C HIS A 139 -18.68 1.81 -10.64
N THR A 140 -18.81 2.41 -9.46
CA THR A 140 -19.96 2.20 -8.58
C THR A 140 -21.06 3.17 -8.99
N ALA A 141 -22.32 2.73 -9.01
CA ALA A 141 -23.48 3.63 -9.15
C ALA A 141 -23.65 4.58 -7.93
N HIS A 142 -22.75 4.47 -6.96
CA HIS A 142 -22.74 5.16 -5.68
C HIS A 142 -21.51 6.06 -5.49
N SER A 143 -20.82 6.46 -6.57
CA SER A 143 -19.58 7.27 -6.57
C SER A 143 -19.70 8.66 -5.91
N LEU A 144 -20.83 8.96 -5.27
CA LEU A 144 -21.10 10.17 -4.49
C LEU A 144 -21.13 9.92 -2.97
N LYS A 145 -20.89 8.68 -2.51
CA LYS A 145 -20.80 8.40 -1.07
C LYS A 145 -19.45 8.89 -0.54
N LEU A 146 -19.52 9.87 0.35
CA LEU A 146 -18.36 10.24 1.15
C LEU A 146 -18.13 9.18 2.22
N ASN A 147 -16.94 8.61 2.24
CA ASN A 147 -16.47 7.72 3.27
C ASN A 147 -15.69 8.52 4.33
N THR A 148 -15.34 7.87 5.43
CA THR A 148 -14.53 8.46 6.49
C THR A 148 -13.33 7.57 6.78
N ASP A 149 -12.14 8.14 6.75
CA ASP A 149 -10.91 7.39 7.03
C ASP A 149 -10.67 7.23 8.54
N SER A 150 -9.64 6.47 8.88
CA SER A 150 -9.28 6.18 10.27
C SER A 150 -8.81 7.39 11.10
N CYS A 151 -8.62 8.56 10.48
CA CYS A 151 -8.45 9.83 11.19
C CYS A 151 -9.65 10.77 11.06
N TYR A 152 -10.83 10.20 10.80
CA TYR A 152 -12.10 10.90 10.73
C TYR A 152 -12.18 11.97 9.63
N ARG A 153 -11.36 11.85 8.57
CA ARG A 153 -11.40 12.76 7.42
C ARG A 153 -12.27 12.17 6.32
N MET A 154 -13.07 13.02 5.70
CA MET A 154 -13.94 12.61 4.61
C MET A 154 -13.14 12.35 3.33
N PHE A 155 -13.59 11.41 2.51
CA PHE A 155 -13.03 11.18 1.18
C PHE A 155 -14.05 10.63 0.20
N ALA A 156 -13.80 10.89 -1.09
CA ALA A 156 -14.55 10.31 -2.20
C ALA A 156 -13.93 8.98 -2.65
N ASP A 157 -14.72 8.12 -3.31
CA ASP A 157 -14.34 6.75 -3.68
C ASP A 157 -13.04 6.68 -4.51
N GLU A 158 -12.68 7.73 -5.25
CA GLU A 158 -11.42 7.81 -6.01
C GLU A 158 -10.18 7.62 -5.13
N GLN A 159 -10.29 7.95 -3.84
CA GLN A 159 -9.22 7.74 -2.87
C GLN A 159 -8.99 6.25 -2.56
N PHE A 160 -9.93 5.37 -2.91
CA PHE A 160 -9.69 3.93 -2.92
C PHE A 160 -8.84 3.48 -4.09
N GLY A 161 -8.48 4.36 -5.05
CA GLY A 161 -7.54 4.03 -6.13
C GLY A 161 -6.24 3.41 -5.63
N CYS A 162 -5.80 3.82 -4.44
CA CYS A 162 -4.76 3.15 -3.65
C CYS A 162 -5.28 2.86 -2.24
N SER A 163 -5.56 1.58 -1.94
CA SER A 163 -6.17 1.16 -0.67
C SER A 163 -5.27 0.26 0.15
N LEU A 164 -5.17 0.54 1.45
CA LEU A 164 -4.43 -0.26 2.42
C LEU A 164 -5.35 -1.25 3.12
N VAL A 165 -4.94 -2.53 3.13
CA VAL A 165 -5.61 -3.59 3.86
C VAL A 165 -4.61 -4.28 4.79
N LYS A 166 -5.00 -4.46 6.05
CA LYS A 166 -4.16 -5.14 7.06
C LYS A 166 -3.99 -6.63 6.73
N LEU A 167 -2.81 -7.18 7.03
CA LEU A 167 -2.45 -8.57 6.71
C LEU A 167 -3.39 -9.63 7.30
N ASN A 168 -3.93 -9.39 8.50
CA ASN A 168 -4.91 -10.30 9.12
C ASN A 168 -6.20 -10.37 8.32
N LYS A 169 -6.65 -9.24 7.76
CA LYS A 169 -7.88 -9.19 6.98
C LYS A 169 -7.69 -9.77 5.58
N VAL A 170 -6.52 -9.54 4.97
CA VAL A 170 -6.13 -10.22 3.72
C VAL A 170 -6.17 -11.73 3.91
N GLU A 171 -5.53 -12.24 4.95
CA GLU A 171 -5.51 -13.68 5.26
C GLU A 171 -6.92 -14.24 5.46
N GLU A 172 -7.77 -13.56 6.24
CA GLU A 172 -9.15 -13.97 6.49
C GLU A 172 -9.94 -14.08 5.17
N VAL A 173 -9.87 -13.03 4.33
CA VAL A 173 -10.59 -12.98 3.04
C VAL A 173 -10.06 -14.04 2.07
N ALA A 174 -8.73 -14.17 1.97
CA ALA A 174 -8.07 -15.11 1.06
C ALA A 174 -8.33 -16.58 1.40
N ASN A 175 -8.63 -16.88 2.67
CA ASN A 175 -8.93 -18.24 3.14
C ASN A 175 -10.42 -18.62 3.02
N LYS A 176 -11.30 -17.72 2.58
CA LYS A 176 -12.72 -18.04 2.33
C LYS A 176 -12.84 -19.13 1.26
N LYS A 177 -13.75 -20.09 1.46
CA LYS A 177 -14.01 -21.20 0.53
C LYS A 177 -15.45 -21.18 0.01
N HIS A 178 -15.62 -21.69 -1.20
CA HIS A 178 -16.91 -22.11 -1.75
C HIS A 178 -17.40 -23.39 -1.05
N PRO A 179 -18.70 -23.72 -1.14
CA PRO A 179 -19.23 -24.98 -0.59
C PRO A 179 -18.54 -26.24 -1.13
N ASN A 180 -18.01 -26.18 -2.36
CA ASN A 180 -17.24 -27.27 -2.96
C ASN A 180 -15.80 -27.39 -2.44
N GLY A 181 -15.41 -26.59 -1.43
CA GLY A 181 -14.08 -26.64 -0.80
C GLY A 181 -13.00 -25.80 -1.49
N ASN A 182 -13.26 -25.26 -2.68
CA ASN A 182 -12.29 -24.42 -3.40
C ASN A 182 -12.21 -23.02 -2.79
N TYR A 183 -11.02 -22.41 -2.76
CA TYR A 183 -10.85 -21.04 -2.30
C TYR A 183 -11.57 -20.06 -3.22
N LYS A 184 -12.23 -19.06 -2.62
CA LYS A 184 -12.85 -17.95 -3.35
C LYS A 184 -11.78 -16.96 -3.76
N THR A 185 -11.78 -16.53 -5.02
CA THR A 185 -10.98 -15.38 -5.44
C THR A 185 -11.56 -14.11 -4.82
N PRO A 186 -10.79 -13.34 -4.03
CA PRO A 186 -11.28 -12.11 -3.42
C PRO A 186 -11.71 -11.07 -4.46
N SER A 187 -12.75 -10.32 -4.11
CA SER A 187 -13.33 -9.24 -4.91
C SER A 187 -13.16 -7.87 -4.26
N TYR A 188 -13.42 -6.80 -5.01
CA TYR A 188 -13.43 -5.43 -4.48
C TYR A 188 -14.29 -5.31 -3.21
N ASP A 189 -15.49 -5.90 -3.23
CA ASP A 189 -16.50 -5.83 -2.16
C ASP A 189 -16.11 -6.65 -0.91
N ASP A 190 -15.15 -7.58 -1.02
CA ASP A 190 -14.64 -8.28 0.16
C ASP A 190 -13.81 -7.34 1.06
N PHE A 191 -13.24 -6.28 0.49
CA PHE A 191 -12.39 -5.32 1.19
C PHE A 191 -13.05 -3.97 1.39
N HIS A 192 -13.78 -3.45 0.40
CA HIS A 192 -14.27 -2.08 0.42
C HIS A 192 -15.75 -1.99 0.82
N PRO A 193 -16.18 -0.90 1.50
CA PRO A 193 -15.33 0.16 2.07
C PRO A 193 -14.76 -0.20 3.46
N TYR A 194 -15.24 -1.27 4.10
CA TYR A 194 -15.11 -1.46 5.55
C TYR A 194 -13.75 -1.97 6.03
N ASN A 195 -13.00 -2.66 5.17
CA ASN A 195 -11.74 -3.32 5.53
C ASN A 195 -10.52 -2.66 4.87
N ALA A 196 -10.74 -1.56 4.15
CA ALA A 196 -9.75 -0.85 3.39
C ALA A 196 -9.67 0.60 3.87
N GLN A 197 -8.49 1.20 3.75
CA GLN A 197 -8.25 2.61 4.08
C GLN A 197 -7.54 3.29 2.92
N PRO A 198 -7.85 4.55 2.60
CA PRO A 198 -7.05 5.30 1.64
C PRO A 198 -5.58 5.31 2.05
N TRP A 199 -4.67 5.08 1.11
CA TRP A 199 -3.25 5.01 1.42
C TRP A 199 -2.65 6.34 1.91
N ARG A 200 -3.32 7.48 1.65
CA ARG A 200 -2.99 8.79 2.21
C ARG A 200 -2.96 8.79 3.73
N THR A 201 -3.65 7.85 4.38
CA THR A 201 -3.60 7.67 5.83
C THR A 201 -2.17 7.48 6.36
N LEU A 202 -1.25 6.91 5.57
CA LEU A 202 0.19 6.76 5.93
C LEU A 202 0.87 8.10 6.18
N VAL A 203 0.53 9.13 5.41
CA VAL A 203 1.17 10.44 5.46
C VAL A 203 0.30 11.52 6.12
N CYS A 204 -1.01 11.28 6.20
CA CYS A 204 -1.98 12.25 6.73
C CYS A 204 -2.43 11.96 8.15
N CYS A 205 -2.58 10.68 8.51
CA CYS A 205 -3.18 10.27 9.79
C CYS A 205 -2.14 9.74 10.76
N TYR A 206 -1.15 8.99 10.24
CA TYR A 206 -0.15 8.33 11.09
C TYR A 206 0.77 9.33 11.83
N LEU A 207 0.89 10.57 11.34
CA LEU A 207 1.60 11.66 12.02
C LEU A 207 0.82 12.20 13.24
N ASP A 208 -0.51 12.09 13.23
CA ASP A 208 -1.37 12.66 14.27
C ASP A 208 -1.48 11.74 15.51
N LYS A 209 -1.28 10.43 15.31
CA LYS A 209 -1.39 9.42 16.37
C LYS A 209 -0.01 9.11 16.94
N GLY A 210 0.39 9.87 17.96
CA GLY A 210 1.66 9.69 18.68
C GLY A 210 1.82 8.38 19.48
N GLU A 211 1.14 7.28 19.12
CA GLU A 211 0.96 6.14 20.03
C GLU A 211 1.14 4.73 19.45
N GLU A 212 1.39 4.52 18.15
CA GLU A 212 1.81 3.18 17.72
C GLU A 212 3.34 3.04 17.87
N ARG A 213 3.77 2.09 18.71
CA ARG A 213 5.16 1.65 18.92
C ARG A 213 5.77 1.07 17.63
N GLN A 214 5.88 1.88 16.59
CA GLN A 214 6.58 1.52 15.36
C GLN A 214 8.04 1.92 15.48
N THR A 215 8.93 1.07 15.00
CA THR A 215 10.35 1.39 14.92
C THR A 215 10.54 2.61 14.03
N LEU A 216 11.33 3.56 14.51
CA LEU A 216 11.74 4.72 13.73
C LEU A 216 13.16 4.50 13.24
N TYR A 217 13.38 4.77 11.97
CA TYR A 217 14.66 4.54 11.30
C TYR A 217 15.29 5.87 10.93
N ALA A 218 16.61 5.99 11.08
CA ALA A 218 17.36 7.05 10.41
C ALA A 218 17.49 6.72 8.91
N LEU A 219 17.67 7.74 8.08
CA LEU A 219 17.87 7.56 6.64
C LEU A 219 19.09 6.67 6.36
N GLU A 220 20.18 6.87 7.09
CA GLU A 220 21.39 6.06 7.00
C GLU A 220 21.14 4.59 7.34
N ASP A 221 20.24 4.31 8.30
CA ASP A 221 19.87 2.95 8.66
C ASP A 221 19.01 2.32 7.57
N ILE A 222 18.10 3.08 6.94
CA ILE A 222 17.34 2.62 5.78
C ILE A 222 18.30 2.25 4.64
N GLU A 223 19.24 3.14 4.30
CA GLU A 223 20.22 2.89 3.25
C GLU A 223 21.11 1.68 3.56
N ARG A 224 21.49 1.50 4.83
CA ARG A 224 22.31 0.37 5.29
C ARG A 224 21.54 -0.93 5.27
N ILE A 225 20.28 -0.93 5.73
CA ILE A 225 19.37 -2.06 5.61
C ILE A 225 19.30 -2.44 4.14
N VAL A 226 18.94 -1.52 3.24
CA VAL A 226 18.88 -1.76 1.78
C VAL A 226 20.20 -2.29 1.20
N LYS A 227 21.36 -1.86 1.70
CA LYS A 227 22.69 -2.34 1.25
C LYS A 227 23.04 -3.75 1.76
N ILE A 228 22.82 -4.05 3.05
CA ILE A 228 23.06 -5.37 3.66
C ILE A 228 22.21 -6.44 2.97
N ILE A 229 21.00 -6.05 2.59
CA ILE A 229 20.02 -6.81 1.81
C ILE A 229 20.58 -7.24 0.45
N ILE A 230 21.21 -6.32 -0.29
CA ILE A 230 21.79 -6.60 -1.61
C ILE A 230 23.03 -7.50 -1.48
N GLN A 231 23.83 -7.34 -0.43
CA GLN A 231 25.04 -8.14 -0.21
C GLN A 231 24.74 -9.60 0.15
N ARG A 232 23.72 -9.88 0.96
CA ARG A 232 23.32 -11.28 1.29
C ARG A 232 22.81 -12.06 0.07
N LYS A 233 22.30 -11.39 -0.97
CA LYS A 233 21.94 -12.04 -2.25
C LYS A 233 23.15 -12.53 -3.05
N LYS A 234 24.33 -11.90 -2.91
CA LYS A 234 25.55 -12.29 -3.64
C LYS A 234 26.26 -13.49 -3.01
N THR A 235 25.98 -13.82 -1.75
CA THR A 235 26.63 -14.92 -1.03
C THR A 235 25.86 -16.25 -1.13
N LEU A 236 24.68 -16.24 -1.76
CA LEU A 236 23.79 -17.40 -1.91
C LEU A 236 23.56 -17.80 -3.39
N THR A 237 24.36 -17.24 -4.30
CA THR A 237 24.48 -17.64 -5.72
C THR A 237 25.89 -18.14 -5.97
#